data_AF-A0ABD5RZ48-F1
#
_entry.id   AF-A0ABD5RZ48-F1
#
_cell.length_a   1.000
_cell.length_b   1.000
_cell.length_c   1.000
_cell.angle_alpha   90.00
_cell.angle_beta   90.00
_cell.angle_gamma   90.00
#
_symmetry.space_group_name_H-M   'P 1'
#
loop_
_entity.id
_entity.type
_entity.pdbx_description
1 polymer ?
#
loop_
_entity_poly.entity_id
_entity_poly.type
_entity_poly.pdbx_seq_one_letter_code
_entity_poly.pdbx_strand_id
1 'polypeptide(L)'
;RVAIRGAGGDPRLLRKTGTSDMNLFAQAWDCPMATYGPGDSALDHAPNEHLSLPEFDRSVEVLTAVATDLQGKLAGGSDDEETGSDGRATDSDDKAADERNATETQEDSE
;
A
#
# COMPACT_ATOMS: atom_id res chain seq x y z
N ARG A 1 2.95 8.11 -5.46
CA ARG A 1 4.14 7.84 -6.34
C ARG A 1 4.96 9.10 -6.60
N VAL A 2 4.36 10.23 -6.98
CA VAL A 2 5.09 11.50 -7.24
C VAL A 2 5.85 11.98 -5.98
N ALA A 3 5.17 12.11 -4.84
CA ALA A 3 5.81 12.55 -3.59
C ALA A 3 7.00 11.67 -3.16
N ILE A 4 6.86 10.34 -3.27
CA ILE A 4 7.94 9.39 -2.95
C ILE A 4 9.16 9.63 -3.84
N ARG A 5 8.97 9.79 -5.15
CA ARG A 5 10.07 10.12 -6.09
C ARG A 5 10.67 11.50 -5.80
N GLY A 6 9.83 12.48 -5.45
CA GLY A 6 10.26 13.83 -5.08
C GLY A 6 11.17 13.86 -3.84
N ALA A 7 10.92 12.98 -2.87
CA ALA A 7 11.78 12.76 -1.70
C ALA A 7 12.96 11.80 -1.96
N GLY A 8 13.29 11.52 -3.23
CA GLY A 8 14.42 10.66 -3.62
C GLY A 8 14.22 9.17 -3.31
N GLY A 9 12.99 8.71 -3.04
CA GLY A 9 12.64 7.30 -2.85
C GLY A 9 12.22 6.58 -4.13
N ASP A 10 12.31 5.25 -4.12
CA ASP A 10 11.78 4.39 -5.18
C ASP A 10 10.43 3.77 -4.77
N PRO A 11 9.30 4.20 -5.38
CA PRO A 11 7.99 3.73 -4.96
C PRO A 11 7.74 2.28 -5.39
N ARG A 12 7.49 1.40 -4.43
CA ARG A 12 7.01 0.04 -4.65
C ARG A 12 5.57 -0.10 -4.20
N LEU A 13 4.75 -0.79 -4.99
CA LEU A 13 3.43 -1.23 -4.53
C LEU A 13 3.59 -2.59 -3.86
N LEU A 14 3.09 -2.69 -2.64
CA LEU A 14 3.11 -3.91 -1.86
C LEU A 14 1.68 -4.27 -1.48
N ARG A 15 1.38 -5.57 -1.54
CA ARG A 15 0.14 -6.12 -0.96
C ARG A 15 0.49 -6.65 0.42
N LYS A 16 0.02 -5.99 1.48
CA LYS A 16 0.17 -6.51 2.84
C LYS A 16 -0.73 -7.74 2.99
N THR A 17 -0.14 -8.86 3.41
CA THR A 17 -0.81 -10.16 3.58
C THR A 17 -1.31 -10.39 5.01
N GLY A 18 -0.78 -9.64 5.98
CA GLY A 18 -1.27 -9.64 7.36
C GLY A 18 -2.50 -8.77 7.57
N THR A 19 -3.16 -8.94 8.72
CA THR A 19 -4.31 -8.14 9.13
C THR A 19 -3.89 -6.76 9.65
N SER A 20 -4.66 -5.72 9.33
CA SER A 20 -4.48 -4.36 9.85
C SER A 20 -5.84 -3.65 10.01
N ASP A 21 -5.83 -2.47 10.63
CA ASP A 21 -7.03 -1.62 10.73
C ASP A 21 -7.65 -1.30 9.37
N MET A 22 -6.84 -1.30 8.31
CA MET A 22 -7.32 -1.10 6.94
C MET A 22 -8.38 -2.13 6.53
N ASN A 23 -8.32 -3.36 7.07
CA ASN A 23 -9.35 -4.37 6.82
C ASN A 23 -10.70 -3.99 7.42
N LEU A 24 -10.70 -3.30 8.57
CA LEU A 24 -11.91 -2.80 9.21
C LEU A 24 -12.43 -1.57 8.47
N PHE A 25 -11.55 -0.64 8.10
CA PHE A 25 -11.92 0.56 7.38
C PHE A 25 -12.48 0.26 5.98
N ALA A 26 -11.91 -0.70 5.26
CA ALA A 26 -12.40 -1.13 3.96
C ALA A 26 -13.84 -1.70 4.00
N GLN A 27 -14.28 -2.21 5.15
CA GLN A 27 -15.66 -2.67 5.35
C GLN A 27 -16.61 -1.53 5.74
N ALA A 28 -16.09 -0.49 6.39
CA ALA A 28 -16.89 0.59 6.95
C ALA A 28 -17.02 1.81 6.02
N TRP A 29 -16.04 2.07 5.16
CA TRP A 29 -15.95 3.29 4.36
C TRP A 29 -15.76 2.99 2.88
N ASP A 30 -16.52 3.70 2.06
CA ASP A 30 -16.39 3.70 0.60
C ASP A 30 -15.54 4.89 0.15
N CYS A 31 -14.22 4.80 0.39
CA CYS A 31 -13.28 5.80 -0.08
C CYS A 31 -11.92 5.20 -0.47
N PRO A 32 -11.16 5.85 -1.37
CA PRO A 32 -9.81 5.41 -1.70
C PRO A 32 -8.90 5.45 -0.46
N MET A 33 -8.27 4.32 -0.14
CA MET A 33 -7.38 4.19 1.01
C MET A 33 -6.06 3.54 0.61
N ALA A 34 -4.98 3.91 1.31
CA ALA A 34 -3.67 3.30 1.18
C ALA A 34 -2.99 3.24 2.56
N THR A 35 -2.13 2.24 2.76
CA THR A 35 -1.20 2.19 3.88
C THR A 35 0.18 2.63 3.41
N TYR A 36 0.85 3.47 4.19
CA TYR A 36 2.20 3.94 3.91
C TYR A 36 2.95 4.13 5.23
N GLY A 37 4.21 3.69 5.27
CA GLY A 37 5.12 3.90 6.38
C GLY A 37 6.55 3.52 5.97
N PRO A 38 7.58 4.09 6.62
CA PRO A 38 8.96 3.65 6.44
C PRO A 38 9.21 2.35 7.21
N GLY A 39 10.38 1.75 6.98
CA GLY A 39 10.83 0.56 7.69
C GLY A 39 10.56 -0.74 6.95
N ASP A 40 11.11 -1.81 7.52
CA ASP A 40 10.98 -3.17 7.02
C ASP A 40 10.00 -3.97 7.88
N SER A 41 8.87 -4.34 7.31
CA SER A 41 7.86 -5.13 8.02
C SER A 41 8.31 -6.55 8.37
N ALA A 42 9.44 -7.03 7.85
CA ALA A 42 10.03 -8.28 8.30
C ALA A 42 10.58 -8.19 9.74
N LEU A 43 10.80 -6.97 10.24
CA LEU A 43 11.22 -6.70 11.61
C LEU A 43 10.06 -6.56 12.58
N ASP A 44 8.80 -6.59 12.09
CA ASP A 44 7.61 -6.52 12.93
C ASP A 44 7.69 -7.61 14.02
N HIS A 45 7.69 -7.21 15.31
CA HIS A 45 7.79 -8.10 16.47
C HIS A 45 9.15 -8.79 16.68
N ALA A 46 10.21 -8.35 16.00
CA ALA A 46 11.55 -8.85 16.24
C ALA A 46 12.17 -8.21 17.52
N PRO A 47 12.99 -8.94 18.30
CA PRO A 47 13.68 -8.36 19.46
C PRO A 47 14.60 -7.18 19.12
N ASN A 48 15.05 -7.10 17.88
CA ASN A 48 15.88 -6.04 17.33
C ASN A 48 15.11 -5.16 16.33
N GLU A 49 13.79 -5.02 16.48
CA GLU A 49 12.99 -4.09 15.69
C GLU A 49 13.62 -2.68 15.73
N HIS A 50 13.89 -2.12 14.55
CA HIS A 50 14.53 -0.81 14.42
C HIS A 50 14.10 -0.14 13.12
N LEU A 51 14.25 1.18 13.09
CA LEU A 51 13.96 2.01 11.95
C LEU A 51 15.14 2.95 11.68
N SER A 52 15.53 3.06 10.41
CA SER A 52 16.54 4.01 9.96
C SER A 52 16.04 5.45 10.13
N LEU A 53 16.78 6.30 10.86
CA LEU A 53 16.40 7.70 11.05
C LEU A 53 16.28 8.47 9.71
N PRO A 54 17.21 8.33 8.74
CA PRO A 54 17.02 8.91 7.42
C PRO A 54 15.77 8.42 6.66
N GLU A 55 15.33 7.18 6.88
CA GLU A 55 14.07 6.68 6.29
C GLU A 55 12.85 7.27 6.97
N PHE A 56 12.93 7.44 8.30
CA PHE A 56 11.92 8.13 9.07
C PHE A 56 11.74 9.58 8.57
N ASP A 57 12.83 10.34 8.48
CA ASP A 57 12.78 11.74 8.02
C ASP A 57 12.18 11.85 6.61
N ARG A 58 12.63 11.00 5.68
CA ARG A 58 12.08 10.93 4.32
C ARG A 58 10.58 10.61 4.31
N SER A 59 10.13 9.74 5.22
CA SER A 59 8.71 9.40 5.30
C SER A 59 7.84 10.59 5.68
N VAL A 60 8.34 11.45 6.57
CA VAL A 60 7.68 12.68 6.99
C VAL A 60 7.59 13.65 5.82
N GLU A 61 8.67 13.81 5.04
CA GLU A 61 8.67 14.63 3.82
C GLU A 61 7.61 14.16 2.82
N VAL A 62 7.55 12.84 2.57
CA VAL A 62 6.55 12.25 1.66
C VAL A 62 5.13 12.50 2.15
N LEU A 63 4.84 12.21 3.42
CA LEU A 63 3.49 12.38 3.99
C LEU A 63 3.06 13.85 3.96
N THR A 64 3.96 14.77 4.28
CA THR A 64 3.70 16.22 4.23
C THR A 64 3.36 16.68 2.81
N ALA A 65 4.12 16.22 1.81
CA ALA A 65 3.87 16.55 0.41
C ALA A 65 2.52 15.97 -0.08
N VAL A 66 2.19 14.73 0.30
CA VAL A 66 0.91 14.11 -0.07
C VAL A 66 -0.27 14.82 0.59
N ALA A 67 -0.18 15.15 1.87
CA ALA A 67 -1.26 15.85 2.57
C ALA A 67 -1.55 17.22 1.94
N THR A 68 -0.49 17.96 1.59
CA THR A 68 -0.59 19.26 0.92
C THR A 68 -1.23 19.14 -0.46
N ASP A 69 -0.79 18.17 -1.27
CA ASP A 69 -1.33 17.90 -2.61
C ASP A 69 -2.81 17.50 -2.57
N LEU A 70 -3.19 16.63 -1.62
CA LEU A 70 -4.59 16.22 -1.43
C LEU A 70 -5.46 17.39 -0.97
N GLN A 71 -4.98 18.23 -0.05
CA GLN A 71 -5.72 19.43 0.36
C GLN A 71 -5.96 20.37 -0.82
N GLY A 72 -4.95 20.57 -1.68
CA GLY A 72 -5.08 21.38 -2.88
C GLY A 72 -6.09 20.82 -3.89
N LYS A 73 -6.11 19.50 -4.09
CA LYS A 73 -7.07 18.81 -4.98
C LYS A 73 -8.50 18.87 -4.46
N LEU A 74 -8.69 18.73 -3.15
CA LEU A 74 -10.02 18.80 -2.53
C LEU A 74 -10.57 20.24 -2.51
N ALA A 75 -9.71 21.24 -2.33
CA ALA A 75 -10.11 22.64 -2.40
C ALA A 75 -10.43 23.13 -3.82
N GLY A 76 -10.02 22.39 -4.85
CA GLY A 76 -10.24 22.72 -6.26
C GLY A 76 -11.39 21.98 -6.95
N GLY A 77 -12.16 21.16 -6.23
CA GLY A 77 -13.22 20.32 -6.82
C GLY A 77 -14.63 20.89 -6.65
N SER A 78 -15.04 21.78 -7.55
CA SER A 78 -16.46 21.98 -7.90
C SER A 78 -16.63 21.66 -9.38
N ASP A 79 -17.46 20.64 -9.63
CA ASP A 79 -18.11 20.28 -10.89
C ASP A 79 -17.24 19.64 -11.99
N ASP A 80 -17.37 18.30 -12.11
CA ASP A 80 -17.37 17.58 -13.39
C ASP A 80 -18.31 16.37 -13.27
N GLU A 81 -19.59 16.63 -13.52
CA GLU A 81 -20.61 15.62 -13.82
C GLU A 81 -20.89 15.70 -15.33
N GLU A 82 -20.50 14.68 -16.11
CA GLU A 82 -21.25 14.30 -17.32
C GLU A 82 -20.94 12.86 -17.79
N THR A 83 -21.98 12.03 -17.66
CA THR A 83 -22.54 11.09 -18.65
C THR A 83 -21.70 9.93 -19.21
N GLY A 84 -22.26 8.73 -19.05
CA GLY A 84 -21.63 7.47 -19.43
C GLY A 84 -21.91 6.96 -20.84
N SER A 85 -21.31 5.80 -21.11
CA SER A 85 -21.81 4.71 -21.95
C SER A 85 -21.09 3.43 -21.48
N ASP A 86 -21.78 2.51 -20.81
CA ASP A 86 -22.30 1.23 -21.35
C ASP A 86 -21.22 0.15 -21.59
N GLY A 87 -21.50 -1.08 -21.12
CA GLY A 87 -20.64 -2.24 -21.32
C GLY A 87 -20.71 -3.31 -20.23
N ARG A 88 -21.88 -3.92 -20.05
CA ARG A 88 -22.09 -5.15 -19.26
C ARG A 88 -21.29 -6.33 -19.86
N ALA A 89 -20.49 -7.01 -19.04
CA ALA A 89 -20.13 -8.41 -19.24
C ALA A 89 -20.02 -9.10 -17.88
N THR A 90 -21.00 -9.95 -17.58
CA THR A 90 -20.89 -11.01 -16.59
C THR A 90 -20.06 -12.12 -17.22
N ASP A 91 -19.01 -12.60 -16.55
CA ASP A 91 -18.66 -14.02 -16.68
C ASP A 91 -17.94 -14.53 -15.43
N SER A 92 -18.54 -15.61 -14.94
CA SER A 92 -18.03 -16.59 -13.98
C SER A 92 -16.82 -17.29 -14.59
N ASP A 93 -15.76 -17.53 -13.83
CA ASP A 93 -15.23 -18.88 -13.58
C ASP A 93 -13.88 -18.87 -12.85
N ASP A 94 -13.65 -20.04 -12.26
CA ASP A 94 -12.81 -20.43 -11.15
C ASP A 94 -11.30 -20.57 -11.48
N LYS A 95 -10.48 -20.54 -10.41
CA LYS A 95 -9.13 -21.14 -10.22
C LYS A 95 -8.01 -20.98 -11.27
N ALA A 96 -6.88 -20.44 -10.80
CA ALA A 96 -5.64 -21.22 -10.59
C ALA A 96 -4.60 -20.42 -9.79
N ALA A 97 -4.08 -21.03 -8.73
CA ALA A 97 -2.91 -20.56 -8.00
C ALA A 97 -1.65 -20.80 -8.83
N ASP A 98 -0.76 -19.80 -8.96
CA ASP A 98 0.63 -20.03 -9.38
C ASP A 98 1.49 -20.07 -8.11
N GLU A 99 1.65 -21.29 -7.59
CA GLU A 99 2.60 -21.67 -6.56
C GLU A 99 4.03 -21.64 -7.13
N ARG A 100 4.80 -20.57 -6.88
CA ARG A 100 6.26 -20.64 -7.03
C ARG A 100 6.99 -19.79 -5.99
N ASN A 101 7.36 -20.42 -4.87
CA ASN A 101 8.78 -20.68 -4.59
C ASN A 101 8.91 -21.69 -3.43
N ALA A 102 9.20 -22.95 -3.77
CA ALA A 102 9.69 -23.95 -2.84
C ALA A 102 11.21 -24.00 -2.94
N THR A 103 11.93 -24.03 -1.82
CA THR A 103 12.89 -25.08 -1.42
C THR A 103 13.50 -24.67 -0.06
N GLU A 104 13.04 -25.29 1.02
CA GLU A 104 13.77 -25.38 2.28
C GLU A 104 14.13 -26.86 2.46
N THR A 105 15.43 -27.16 2.44
CA THR A 105 15.97 -28.49 2.74
C THR A 105 16.18 -28.55 4.24
N GLN A 106 15.35 -29.34 4.94
CA GLN A 106 15.60 -29.75 6.32
C GLN A 106 16.59 -30.91 6.31
N GLU A 107 17.75 -30.73 6.96
CA GLU A 107 18.57 -31.84 7.44
C GLU A 107 18.37 -31.94 8.96
N ASP A 108 17.67 -33.00 9.37
CA ASP A 108 17.67 -33.52 10.75
C ASP A 108 19.03 -34.13 11.08
N SER A 109 19.55 -33.91 12.29
CA SER A 109 20.48 -34.81 12.97
C SER A 109 20.57 -34.50 14.48
N GLU A 110 19.94 -35.40 15.24
CA GLU A 110 20.20 -35.88 16.63
C GLU A 110 20.29 -34.91 17.83
#